data_AF-A0A1M3IQ05-F1
#
_entry.id   AF-A0A1M3IQ05-F1
#
_cell.length_a   1.000
_cell.length_b   1.000
_cell.length_c   1.000
_cell.angle_alpha   90.00
_cell.angle_beta   90.00
_cell.angle_gamma   90.00
#
_symmetry.space_group_name_H-M   'P 1'
#
loop_
_entity.id
_entity.type
_entity.pdbx_description
1 polymer ?
#
loop_
_entity_poly.entity_id
_entity_poly.type
_entity_poly.pdbx_seq_one_letter_code
_entity_poly.pdbx_strand_id
1 'polypeptide(L)'
;MNISLNPNLEEFINQKVQQGYYNSASEVVRDALRLLIEKDTLFKQQIQKLNQEIELGLNQLSEGQSIEGEKVFKELKALIKKKNH
;
A
#
# COMPACT_ATOMS: atom_id res chain seq x y z
N MET A 1 10.19 5.60 -28.34
CA MET A 1 8.94 6.20 -27.85
C MET A 1 9.25 7.64 -27.46
N ASN A 2 8.49 8.62 -27.90
CA ASN A 2 8.64 10.01 -27.45
C ASN A 2 7.55 10.30 -26.42
N ILE A 3 7.93 10.84 -25.26
CA ILE A 3 7.01 11.13 -24.15
C ILE A 3 7.14 12.61 -23.86
N SER A 4 6.04 13.34 -24.01
CA SER A 4 5.99 14.74 -23.62
C SER A 4 5.83 14.85 -22.12
N LEU A 5 6.71 15.61 -21.48
CA LEU A 5 6.66 15.89 -20.05
C LEU A 5 6.27 17.35 -19.85
N ASN A 6 5.71 17.66 -18.68
CA ASN A 6 5.56 19.07 -18.32
C ASN A 6 6.93 19.65 -17.92
N PRO A 7 7.10 20.99 -17.97
CA PRO A 7 8.41 21.61 -17.70
C PRO A 7 9.00 21.26 -16.32
N ASN A 8 8.16 21.08 -15.29
CA ASN A 8 8.62 20.73 -13.95
C ASN A 8 9.25 19.33 -13.90
N LEU A 9 8.68 18.37 -14.62
CA LEU A 9 9.22 17.01 -14.71
C LEU A 9 10.50 16.96 -15.54
N GLU A 10 10.58 17.74 -16.62
CA GLU A 10 11.81 17.89 -17.40
C GLU A 10 12.94 18.47 -16.54
N GLU A 11 12.66 19.55 -15.81
CA GLU A 11 13.62 20.16 -14.90
C GLU A 11 14.09 19.17 -13.83
N PHE A 12 13.16 18.45 -13.20
CA PHE A 12 13.51 17.43 -12.20
C PHE A 12 14.43 16.35 -12.77
N ILE A 13 14.11 15.81 -13.95
CA ILE A 13 14.94 14.79 -14.61
C ILE A 13 16.33 15.36 -14.95
N ASN A 14 16.38 16.57 -15.50
CA ASN A 14 17.63 17.24 -15.85
C ASN A 14 18.50 17.47 -14.62
N GLN A 15 17.93 17.94 -13.50
CA GLN A 15 18.65 18.11 -12.23
C GLN A 15 19.25 16.79 -11.74
N LYS A 16 18.50 15.69 -11.80
CA LYS A 16 18.97 14.36 -11.38
C LYS A 16 20.16 13.87 -12.19
N VAL A 17 20.15 14.11 -13.50
CA VAL A 17 21.27 13.78 -14.39
C VAL A 17 22.47 14.71 -14.14
N GLN A 18 22.24 16.02 -14.05
CA GLN A 18 23.30 17.01 -13.80
C GLN A 18 24.04 16.79 -12.47
N GLN A 19 23.32 16.33 -11.45
CA GLN A 19 23.88 16.00 -10.14
C GLN A 19 24.65 14.66 -10.14
N GLY A 20 24.67 13.93 -11.27
CA GLY A 20 25.38 12.67 -11.41
C GLY A 20 24.68 11.46 -10.78
N TYR A 21 23.43 11.60 -10.33
CA TYR A 21 22.66 10.46 -9.81
C TYR A 21 22.30 9.45 -10.91
N TYR A 22 22.25 9.91 -12.16
CA TYR A 22 21.88 9.11 -13.32
C TYR A 22 22.67 9.53 -14.55
N ASN A 23 22.92 8.60 -15.46
CA ASN A 23 23.69 8.85 -16.69
C ASN A 23 22.83 9.43 -17.82
N SER A 24 21.50 9.26 -17.74
CA SER A 24 20.58 9.75 -18.78
C SER A 24 19.16 9.96 -18.27
N ALA A 25 18.40 10.82 -18.96
CA ALA A 25 16.98 11.01 -18.70
C ALA A 25 16.18 9.69 -18.81
N SER A 26 16.53 8.84 -19.78
CA SER A 26 15.87 7.53 -19.95
C SER A 26 16.11 6.60 -18.76
N GLU A 27 17.24 6.74 -18.05
CA GLU A 27 17.51 5.97 -16.83
C GLU A 27 16.60 6.42 -15.69
N VAL A 28 16.47 7.74 -15.48
CA VAL A 28 15.55 8.31 -14.49
C VAL A 28 14.11 7.82 -14.73
N VAL A 29 13.65 7.86 -15.98
CA VAL A 29 12.30 7.42 -16.34
C VAL A 29 12.11 5.92 -16.11
N ARG A 30 13.08 5.08 -16.48
CA ARG A 30 13.00 3.64 -16.24
C ARG A 30 12.93 3.30 -14.75
N ASP A 31 13.72 3.97 -13.93
CA ASP A 31 13.70 3.78 -12.48
C ASP A 31 12.39 4.26 -11.86
N ALA A 32 11.87 5.41 -12.29
CA ALA A 32 10.56 5.89 -11.86
C ALA A 32 9.43 4.92 -12.22
N LEU A 33 9.46 4.35 -13.44
CA LEU A 33 8.49 3.35 -13.87
C LEU A 33 8.63 2.04 -13.09
N ARG A 34 9.85 1.63 -12.73
CA ARG A 34 10.06 0.46 -11.87
C ARG A 34 9.39 0.65 -10.51
N LEU A 35 9.62 1.81 -9.87
CA LEU A 35 8.99 2.15 -8.59
C LEU A 35 7.46 2.21 -8.70
N LEU A 36 6.92 2.73 -9.81
CA LEU A 36 5.48 2.74 -10.06
C LEU A 36 4.91 1.32 -10.16
N ILE A 37 5.57 0.43 -10.91
CA ILE A 37 5.15 -0.96 -11.05
C ILE A 37 5.20 -1.70 -9.71
N GLU A 38 6.26 -1.49 -8.92
CA GLU A 38 6.39 -2.06 -7.58
C GLU A 38 5.24 -1.61 -6.66
N LYS A 39 4.96 -0.30 -6.64
CA LYS A 39 3.84 0.26 -5.88
C LYS A 39 2.49 -0.33 -6.31
N ASP A 40 2.24 -0.40 -7.62
CA ASP A 40 0.99 -0.97 -8.16
C ASP A 40 0.85 -2.45 -7.80
N THR A 41 1.96 -3.19 -7.80
CA THR A 41 2.00 -4.61 -7.44
C THR A 41 1.65 -4.79 -5.96
N LEU A 42 2.29 -4.03 -5.07
CA LEU A 42 2.01 -4.08 -3.64
C LEU A 42 0.57 -3.69 -3.32
N PHE A 43 0.05 -2.65 -3.98
CA PHE A 43 -1.34 -2.23 -3.79
C PHE A 43 -2.32 -3.32 -4.23
N LYS A 44 -2.10 -3.94 -5.39
CA LYS A 44 -2.93 -5.07 -5.86
C LYS A 44 -2.90 -6.25 -4.89
N GLN A 45 -1.72 -6.61 -4.37
CA GLN A 45 -1.58 -7.68 -3.38
C GLN A 45 -2.33 -7.34 -2.09
N GLN A 46 -2.28 -6.10 -1.62
CA GLN A 46 -2.99 -5.66 -0.42
C GLN A 46 -4.51 -5.75 -0.60
N ILE A 47 -5.02 -5.31 -1.75
CA ILE A 47 -6.45 -5.44 -2.08
C ILE A 47 -6.87 -6.90 -2.19
N GLN A 48 -6.08 -7.75 -2.86
CA GLN A 48 -6.35 -9.19 -2.94
C GLN A 48 -6.43 -9.85 -1.57
N LYS A 49 -5.46 -9.55 -0.70
CA LYS A 49 -5.44 -10.04 0.68
C LYS A 49 -6.68 -9.58 1.47
N LEU A 50 -7.02 -8.29 1.39
CA LEU A 50 -8.19 -7.74 2.07
C LEU A 50 -9.48 -8.40 1.58
N ASN A 51 -9.63 -8.60 0.27
CA ASN A 51 -10.80 -9.28 -0.28
C ASN A 51 -10.91 -10.74 0.21
N GLN A 52 -9.79 -11.46 0.29
CA GLN A 52 -9.76 -12.81 0.87
C GLN A 52 -10.17 -12.81 2.35
N GLU A 53 -9.66 -11.88 3.15
CA GLU A 53 -10.03 -11.76 4.57
C GLU A 53 -11.52 -11.43 4.75
N ILE A 54 -12.08 -10.56 3.89
CA ILE A 54 -13.52 -10.27 3.87
C ILE A 54 -14.32 -11.52 3.52
N GLU A 55 -13.94 -12.23 2.46
CA GLU A 55 -14.62 -13.46 2.04
C GLU A 55 -14.61 -14.52 3.15
N LEU A 56 -13.46 -14.72 3.80
CA LEU A 56 -13.36 -15.61 4.96
C LEU A 56 -14.31 -15.19 6.10
N GLY A 57 -14.36 -13.90 6.44
CA GLY A 57 -15.27 -13.38 7.46
C GLY A 57 -16.75 -13.55 7.10
N LEU A 58 -17.12 -13.36 5.82
CA LEU A 58 -18.48 -13.58 5.34
C LEU A 58 -18.88 -15.06 5.39
N ASN A 59 -17.95 -15.98 5.07
CA ASN A 59 -18.18 -17.42 5.19
C ASN A 59 -18.33 -17.85 6.66
N GLN A 60 -17.50 -17.34 7.56
CA GLN A 60 -17.66 -17.57 9.00
C GLN A 60 -19.00 -17.06 9.52
N LEU A 61 -19.42 -15.88 9.06
CA LEU A 61 -20.70 -15.30 9.44
C LEU A 61 -21.89 -16.15 8.96
N SER A 62 -21.84 -16.68 7.73
CA SER A 62 -22.89 -17.54 7.19
C SER A 62 -22.96 -18.90 7.90
N GLU A 63 -21.83 -19.39 8.40
CA GLU A 63 -21.74 -20.57 9.28
C GLU A 63 -22.14 -20.28 10.75
N GLY A 64 -22.55 -19.05 11.07
CA GLY A 64 -22.97 -18.64 12.41
C GLY A 64 -21.82 -18.44 13.40
N GLN A 65 -20.57 -18.43 12.94
CA GLN A 65 -19.36 -18.21 13.75
C GLN A 65 -19.15 -16.71 14.05
N SER A 66 -20.20 -16.05 14.53
CA SER A 66 -20.17 -14.64 14.92
C SER A 66 -20.04 -14.49 16.43
N ILE A 67 -19.45 -13.37 16.86
CA ILE A 67 -19.34 -13.00 18.27
C ILE A 67 -20.06 -11.67 18.46
N GLU A 68 -20.82 -11.56 19.54
CA GLU A 68 -21.51 -10.33 19.89
C GLU A 68 -20.52 -9.20 20.20
N GLY A 69 -20.65 -8.08 19.49
CA GLY A 69 -19.70 -6.98 19.55
C GLY A 69 -19.55 -6.39 20.95
N GLU A 70 -20.64 -6.25 21.71
CA GLU A 70 -20.59 -5.73 23.08
C GLU A 70 -19.71 -6.59 24.00
N LYS A 71 -19.78 -7.92 23.85
CA LYS A 71 -18.95 -8.86 24.61
C LYS A 71 -17.47 -8.66 24.29
N VAL A 72 -17.12 -8.54 23.01
CA VAL A 72 -15.74 -8.29 22.56
C VAL A 72 -15.19 -6.98 23.15
N PHE A 73 -15.94 -5.88 23.07
CA PHE A 73 -15.49 -4.59 23.60
C PHE A 73 -15.34 -4.61 25.12
N LYS A 74 -16.19 -5.34 25.84
CA LYS A 74 -16.09 -5.50 27.29
C LYS A 74 -14.80 -6.25 27.67
N GLU A 75 -14.49 -7.34 26.97
CA GLU A 75 -13.27 -8.12 27.19
C GLU A 75 -12.01 -7.32 26.86
N LEU A 76 -11.98 -6.60 25.74
CA LEU A 76 -10.86 -5.73 25.37
C LEU A 76 -10.59 -4.63 26.42
N LYS A 77 -11.63 -3.97 26.93
CA LYS A 77 -11.50 -2.96 27.99
C LYS A 77 -10.91 -3.56 29.28
N ALA A 78 -11.30 -4.79 29.63
CA ALA A 78 -10.76 -5.48 30.80
C ALA A 78 -9.27 -5.83 30.63
N LEU A 79 -8.87 -6.29 29.44
CA LEU A 79 -7.48 -6.59 29.12
C LEU A 79 -6.56 -5.36 29.21
N ILE A 80 -7.01 -4.22 28.67
CA ILE A 80 -6.26 -2.96 28.73
C ILE A 80 -6.06 -2.51 30.18
N LYS A 81 -7.09 -2.62 31.03
CA LYS A 81 -6.98 -2.29 32.46
C LYS A 81 -6.00 -3.19 33.21
N LYS A 82 -5.98 -4.49 32.90
CA LYS A 82 -5.08 -5.46 33.55
C LYS A 82 -3.62 -5.26 33.16
N LYS A 83 -3.34 -4.73 31.96
CA LYS A 83 -1.97 -4.45 31.49
C LYS A 83 -1.37 -3.16 32.08
N ASN A 84 -2.21 -2.26 32.60
CA ASN A 84 -1.80 -0.97 33.16
C ASN A 84 -1.71 -0.99 34.71
N HIS A 85 -1.81 -2.17 35.33
CA HIS A 85 -1.55 -2.44 36.74
C HIS A 85 -0.39 -3.42 36.85
#